data_AF-A0A2G4GB39-F1
#
_entry.id   AF-A0A2G4GB39-F1
#
_cell.length_a   1.000
_cell.length_b   1.000
_cell.length_c   1.000
_cell.angle_alpha   90.00
_cell.angle_beta   90.00
_cell.angle_gamma   90.00
#
_symmetry.space_group_name_H-M   'P 1'
#
loop_
_entity.id
_entity.type
_entity.pdbx_description
1 polymer ?
#
loop_
_entity_poly.entity_id
_entity_poly.type
_entity_poly.pdbx_seq_one_letter_code
_entity_poly.pdbx_strand_id
1 'polypeptide(L)'
;MASPGGRGGRGNAKFFNNRRREPTFAEQGEEATERWLKLELKLMADVALVGFPNAGKSTFISTVSAAKPKIANYPFTTLEPHLGVVRIDDTTEFIMADIPGLIEGASEGRGLGHQFLRHIERARVLCYLIDLVALDGIAPDEQLRILQHEVGNYRPDLLERPFIIVGTKTDSIDAETLAAWPHPSMSAITMTNVRSIIGSLAQQVKYARQAEPTVEATIIMRPDTEHAWVEQMGDNEFRIHGRNAERVVALNDVTTPVALNYIDEKFAKLGIPKLLSKAGVREGDVVWVAQFSFEFVPEV
;
A
#
# COMPACT_ATOMS: atom_id res chain seq x y z
N MET A 1 -8.46 -12.18 -4.71
CA MET A 1 -8.71 -11.77 -6.12
C MET A 1 -9.13 -10.31 -6.12
N ALA A 2 -8.53 -9.48 -6.96
CA ALA A 2 -8.79 -8.03 -6.94
C ALA A 2 -10.13 -7.62 -7.55
N SER A 3 -10.67 -8.45 -8.46
CA SER A 3 -12.05 -8.39 -8.91
C SER A 3 -12.54 -9.80 -9.31
N PRO A 4 -13.70 -10.28 -8.82
CA PRO A 4 -14.30 -11.51 -9.30
C PRO A 4 -14.93 -11.29 -10.69
N GLY A 5 -14.88 -12.31 -11.55
CA GLY A 5 -15.57 -12.29 -12.85
C GLY A 5 -17.10 -12.33 -12.69
N GLY A 6 -17.81 -11.82 -13.70
CA GLY A 6 -19.26 -11.96 -13.80
C GLY A 6 -19.69 -13.41 -13.96
N ARG A 7 -20.90 -13.75 -13.50
CA ARG A 7 -21.49 -15.07 -13.74
C ARG A 7 -21.95 -15.19 -15.20
N GLY A 8 -21.76 -16.37 -15.79
CA GLY A 8 -22.29 -16.67 -17.13
C GLY A 8 -23.82 -16.62 -17.20
N GLY A 9 -24.34 -16.20 -18.34
CA GLY A 9 -25.77 -16.18 -18.64
C GLY A 9 -26.39 -17.57 -18.68
N ARG A 10 -27.72 -17.65 -18.64
CA ARG A 10 -28.47 -18.91 -18.72
C ARG A 10 -29.25 -18.96 -20.02
N GLY A 11 -29.06 -20.04 -20.78
CA GLY A 11 -29.86 -20.29 -21.98
C GLY A 11 -31.34 -20.58 -21.65
N ASN A 12 -32.20 -20.46 -22.67
CA ASN A 12 -33.65 -20.64 -22.57
C ASN A 12 -34.08 -21.96 -21.90
N ALA A 13 -33.36 -23.07 -22.12
CA ALA A 13 -33.63 -24.37 -21.52
C ALA A 13 -33.67 -24.35 -19.97
N LYS A 14 -32.94 -23.42 -19.32
CA LYS A 14 -32.97 -23.25 -17.85
C LYS A 14 -34.28 -22.63 -17.34
N PHE A 15 -35.08 -22.02 -18.21
CA PHE A 15 -36.35 -21.34 -17.87
C PHE A 15 -37.59 -22.19 -18.16
N PHE A 16 -37.41 -23.40 -18.71
CA PHE A 16 -38.51 -24.33 -18.97
C PHE A 16 -39.21 -24.74 -17.67
N ASN A 17 -40.53 -24.58 -17.61
CA ASN A 17 -41.38 -25.11 -16.54
C ASN A 17 -42.83 -25.33 -17.03
N ASN A 18 -43.70 -25.85 -16.16
CA ASN A 18 -45.11 -26.12 -16.51
C ASN A 18 -45.89 -24.91 -17.04
N ARG A 19 -45.53 -23.69 -16.61
CA ARG A 19 -46.13 -22.42 -17.05
C ARG A 19 -45.41 -21.81 -18.25
N ARG A 20 -44.18 -22.25 -18.55
CA ARG A 20 -43.27 -21.72 -19.58
C ARG A 20 -42.66 -22.88 -20.36
N ARG A 21 -43.48 -23.50 -21.23
CA ARG A 21 -43.08 -24.68 -22.02
C ARG A 21 -42.17 -24.35 -23.20
N GLU A 22 -42.24 -23.12 -23.72
CA GLU A 22 -41.39 -22.63 -24.82
C GLU A 22 -40.80 -21.27 -24.43
N PRO A 23 -39.75 -21.22 -23.59
CA PRO A 23 -39.11 -19.96 -23.24
C PRO A 23 -38.42 -19.34 -24.46
N THR A 24 -38.84 -18.13 -24.83
CA THR A 24 -38.26 -17.35 -25.93
C THR A 24 -37.12 -16.44 -25.50
N PHE A 25 -36.83 -16.38 -24.19
CA PHE A 25 -35.80 -15.51 -23.61
C PHE A 25 -34.64 -16.29 -22.96
N ALA A 26 -33.51 -15.60 -22.78
CA ALA A 26 -32.31 -16.09 -22.11
C ALA A 26 -31.72 -14.97 -21.22
N GLU A 27 -31.13 -15.36 -20.08
CA GLU A 27 -30.42 -14.44 -19.18
C GLU A 27 -29.03 -14.17 -19.74
N GLN A 28 -28.68 -12.89 -19.89
CA GLN A 28 -27.37 -12.45 -20.36
C GLN A 28 -26.29 -12.68 -19.29
N GLY A 29 -25.02 -12.72 -19.73
CA GLY A 29 -23.88 -12.76 -18.82
C GLY A 29 -23.81 -11.49 -17.98
N GLU A 30 -23.36 -11.64 -16.74
CA GLU A 30 -23.14 -10.50 -15.85
C GLU A 30 -21.89 -9.74 -16.28
N GLU A 31 -21.98 -8.41 -16.30
CA GLU A 31 -20.79 -7.58 -16.54
C GLU A 31 -19.75 -7.81 -15.43
N ALA A 32 -18.48 -7.90 -15.83
CA ALA A 32 -17.41 -8.02 -14.87
C ALA A 32 -17.26 -6.72 -14.08
N THR A 33 -17.00 -6.80 -12.78
CA THR A 33 -16.70 -5.60 -12.01
C THR A 33 -15.32 -5.07 -12.42
N GLU A 34 -15.28 -3.89 -13.02
CA GLU A 34 -14.02 -3.19 -13.30
C GLU A 34 -13.63 -2.34 -12.09
N ARG A 35 -12.34 -2.33 -11.73
CA ARG A 35 -11.82 -1.52 -10.63
C ARG A 35 -10.47 -0.93 -11.00
N TRP A 36 -10.35 0.38 -10.80
CA TRP A 36 -9.06 1.05 -10.80
C TRP A 36 -8.35 0.77 -9.49
N LEU A 37 -7.19 0.11 -9.57
CA LEU A 37 -6.34 -0.16 -8.42
C LEU A 37 -5.14 0.78 -8.47
N LYS A 38 -4.95 1.57 -7.41
CA LYS A 38 -3.70 2.29 -7.21
C LYS A 38 -2.71 1.35 -6.53
N LEU A 39 -1.76 0.84 -7.29
CA LEU A 39 -0.67 0.01 -6.80
C LEU A 39 0.55 0.91 -6.56
N GLU A 40 0.94 1.09 -5.30
CA GLU A 40 2.14 1.85 -4.93
C GLU A 40 3.24 0.86 -4.52
N LEU A 41 4.31 0.80 -5.30
CA LEU A 41 5.49 0.02 -4.92
C LEU A 41 6.22 0.77 -3.82
N LYS A 42 6.08 0.31 -2.57
CA LYS A 42 6.85 0.85 -1.44
C LYS A 42 8.26 0.26 -1.51
N LEU A 43 9.18 0.92 -2.20
CA LEU A 43 10.61 0.60 -2.08
C LEU A 43 11.07 1.10 -0.70
N MET A 44 11.11 0.16 0.24
CA MET A 44 11.49 0.39 1.64
C MET A 44 12.99 0.19 1.76
N ALA A 45 13.71 1.18 2.28
CA ALA A 45 14.99 0.89 2.91
C ALA A 45 14.70 0.10 4.20
N ASP A 46 15.39 -1.00 4.43
CA ASP A 46 15.33 -1.68 5.74
C ASP A 46 16.28 -1.01 6.73
N VAL A 47 17.43 -0.53 6.24
CA VAL A 47 18.45 0.17 7.01
C VAL A 47 18.68 1.56 6.44
N ALA A 48 18.66 2.56 7.31
CA ALA A 48 19.01 3.94 7.01
C ALA A 48 20.40 4.27 7.60
N LEU A 49 21.33 4.73 6.78
CA LEU A 49 22.63 5.22 7.24
C LEU A 49 22.52 6.69 7.64
N VAL A 50 22.85 7.00 8.89
CA VAL A 50 22.86 8.36 9.46
C VAL A 50 24.30 8.72 9.81
N GLY A 51 24.82 9.84 9.36
CA GLY A 51 26.19 10.26 9.67
C GLY A 51 26.60 11.50 8.91
N PHE A 52 27.62 12.22 9.38
CA PHE A 52 28.13 13.45 8.77
C PHE A 52 28.52 13.28 7.29
N PRO A 53 28.58 14.38 6.53
CA PRO A 53 29.31 14.40 5.26
C PRO A 53 30.68 13.71 5.46
N ASN A 54 31.11 12.89 4.51
CA ASN A 54 32.36 12.12 4.59
C ASN A 54 32.47 11.06 5.70
N ALA A 55 31.41 10.74 6.46
CA ALA A 55 31.43 9.63 7.45
C ALA A 55 31.62 8.23 6.81
N GLY A 56 31.72 8.15 5.48
CA GLY A 56 31.93 6.90 4.74
C GLY A 56 30.64 6.18 4.34
N LYS A 57 29.48 6.86 4.36
CA LYS A 57 28.16 6.28 4.05
C LYS A 57 28.11 5.65 2.66
N SER A 58 28.40 6.43 1.62
CA SER A 58 28.34 5.96 0.23
C SER A 58 29.42 4.91 -0.06
N THR A 59 30.60 5.04 0.55
CA THR A 59 31.66 4.01 0.51
C THR A 59 31.15 2.71 1.10
N PHE A 60 30.56 2.74 2.30
CA PHE A 60 30.01 1.55 2.94
C PHE A 60 28.95 0.88 2.05
N ILE A 61 27.96 1.63 1.55
CA ILE A 61 26.94 1.13 0.61
C ILE A 61 27.59 0.46 -0.60
N SER A 62 28.58 1.10 -1.22
CA SER A 62 29.25 0.56 -2.40
C SER A 62 30.04 -0.73 -2.12
N THR A 63 30.66 -0.83 -0.93
CA THR A 63 31.42 -1.99 -0.48
C THR A 63 30.51 -3.19 -0.21
N VAL A 64 29.32 -2.97 0.34
CA VAL A 64 28.43 -4.05 0.81
C VAL A 64 27.34 -4.46 -0.18
N SER A 65 27.12 -3.67 -1.22
CA SER A 65 26.02 -3.91 -2.17
C SER A 65 26.36 -5.06 -3.14
N ALA A 66 25.52 -6.10 -3.14
CA ALA A 66 25.65 -7.27 -4.03
C ALA A 66 25.36 -6.94 -5.51
N ALA A 67 24.69 -5.81 -5.76
CA ALA A 67 24.53 -5.21 -7.08
C ALA A 67 25.21 -3.84 -7.11
N LYS A 68 25.58 -3.32 -8.29
CA LYS A 68 26.03 -1.91 -8.37
C LYS A 68 24.97 -1.02 -7.70
N PRO A 69 25.36 -0.15 -6.75
CA PRO A 69 24.43 0.76 -6.11
C PRO A 69 23.60 1.46 -7.17
N LYS A 70 22.27 1.30 -7.10
CA LYS A 70 21.39 1.93 -8.06
C LYS A 70 21.12 3.34 -7.54
N ILE A 71 21.55 4.31 -8.31
CA ILE A 71 21.06 5.67 -8.20
C ILE A 71 19.59 5.62 -8.64
N ALA A 72 18.67 5.78 -7.71
CA ALA A 72 17.26 5.57 -7.99
C ALA A 72 16.53 6.90 -8.20
N ASN A 73 16.12 7.14 -9.45
CA ASN A 73 15.22 8.21 -9.83
C ASN A 73 13.78 7.83 -9.50
N TYR A 74 13.38 7.94 -8.24
CA TYR A 74 11.98 7.76 -7.90
C TYR A 74 11.19 9.04 -8.22
N PRO A 75 9.92 8.93 -8.66
CA PRO A 75 9.11 10.08 -9.11
C PRO A 75 8.85 11.16 -8.03
N PHE A 76 9.35 10.95 -6.82
CA PHE A 76 9.09 11.73 -5.61
C PHE A 76 10.37 12.10 -4.84
N THR A 77 11.56 11.84 -5.40
CA THR A 77 12.85 12.24 -4.83
C THR A 77 13.44 13.40 -5.62
N THR A 78 13.76 14.53 -4.97
CA THR A 78 14.47 15.67 -5.60
C THR A 78 15.98 15.45 -5.69
N LEU A 79 16.52 14.54 -4.88
CA LEU A 79 17.91 14.07 -4.88
C LEU A 79 17.88 12.55 -4.90
N GLU A 80 18.65 11.92 -5.78
CA GLU A 80 18.68 10.46 -5.93
C GLU A 80 19.40 9.83 -4.71
N PRO A 81 18.72 9.07 -3.84
CA PRO A 81 19.39 8.42 -2.73
C PRO A 81 20.31 7.29 -3.23
N HIS A 82 21.47 7.13 -2.59
CA HIS A 82 22.31 5.96 -2.81
C HIS A 82 21.69 4.75 -2.12
N LEU A 83 21.35 3.73 -2.91
CA LEU A 83 20.76 2.48 -2.43
C LEU A 83 21.68 1.31 -2.72
N GLY A 84 21.87 0.46 -1.71
CA GLY A 84 22.58 -0.81 -1.80
C GLY A 84 21.69 -1.97 -1.43
N VAL A 85 21.77 -3.06 -2.19
CA VAL A 85 21.12 -4.32 -1.83
C VAL A 85 22.16 -5.18 -1.13
N VAL A 86 21.96 -5.46 0.15
CA VAL A 86 22.87 -6.29 0.93
C VAL A 86 22.33 -7.71 0.96
N ARG A 87 23.13 -8.67 0.49
CA ARG A 87 22.81 -10.10 0.52
C ARG A 87 23.84 -10.83 1.37
N ILE A 88 23.39 -11.46 2.45
CA ILE A 88 24.23 -12.24 3.36
C ILE A 88 24.28 -13.71 2.92
N ASP A 89 23.12 -14.26 2.57
CA ASP A 89 22.90 -15.63 2.10
C ASP A 89 21.67 -15.65 1.16
N ASP A 90 21.26 -16.84 0.70
CA ASP A 90 20.14 -17.00 -0.24
C ASP A 90 18.77 -16.61 0.34
N THR A 91 18.66 -16.43 1.65
CA THR A 91 17.41 -16.14 2.35
C THR A 91 17.39 -14.77 3.04
N THR A 92 18.57 -14.19 3.28
CA THR A 92 18.74 -12.96 4.05
C THR A 92 19.21 -11.83 3.15
N GLU A 93 18.26 -11.01 2.71
CA GLU A 93 18.48 -9.78 1.97
C GLU A 93 17.76 -8.58 2.59
N PHE A 94 18.40 -7.42 2.51
CA PHE A 94 17.83 -6.16 2.95
C PHE A 94 18.37 -4.97 2.15
N ILE A 95 17.57 -3.90 2.11
CA ILE A 95 17.93 -2.68 1.39
C ILE A 95 18.54 -1.68 2.37
N MET A 96 19.70 -1.14 2.02
CA MET A 96 20.38 -0.08 2.75
C MET A 96 20.29 1.22 1.94
N ALA A 97 19.95 2.32 2.61
CA ALA A 97 19.86 3.64 1.99
C ALA A 97 20.71 4.66 2.74
N ASP A 98 21.33 5.57 1.98
CA ASP A 98 21.93 6.78 2.52
C ASP A 98 20.84 7.82 2.86
N ILE A 99 21.11 8.64 3.87
CA ILE A 99 20.29 9.77 4.28
C ILE A 99 21.01 11.08 3.91
N PRO A 100 20.94 11.54 2.64
CA PRO A 100 21.38 12.89 2.32
C PRO A 100 20.48 13.95 2.97
N GLY A 101 21.03 15.02 3.55
CA GLY A 101 20.22 16.18 3.91
C GLY A 101 19.55 16.23 5.29
N LEU A 102 19.82 15.31 6.23
CA LEU A 102 19.58 15.62 7.66
C LEU A 102 20.57 16.69 8.18
N ILE A 103 21.80 16.64 7.66
CA ILE A 103 22.95 17.44 8.15
C ILE A 103 23.28 18.60 7.19
N GLU A 104 22.74 18.59 5.97
CA GLU A 104 22.87 19.72 5.02
C GLU A 104 21.74 20.74 5.27
N GLY A 105 21.94 21.64 6.23
CA GLY A 105 21.19 22.90 6.30
C GLY A 105 19.72 22.79 6.75
N ALA A 106 19.40 21.87 7.66
CA ALA A 106 18.07 21.76 8.29
C ALA A 106 17.62 23.04 9.06
N SER A 107 18.47 24.07 9.13
CA SER A 107 18.20 25.39 9.71
C SER A 107 17.88 26.51 8.71
N GLU A 108 17.95 26.30 7.39
CA GLU A 108 17.74 27.40 6.39
C GLU A 108 16.40 27.38 5.61
N GLY A 109 15.39 26.65 6.07
CA GLY A 109 13.99 26.89 5.65
C GLY A 109 13.66 26.68 4.16
N ARG A 110 14.58 26.12 3.35
CA ARG A 110 14.31 25.75 1.97
C ARG A 110 13.65 24.37 1.97
N GLY A 111 12.35 24.31 1.66
CA GLY A 111 11.44 23.17 1.79
C GLY A 111 11.77 21.86 1.03
N LEU A 112 13.03 21.42 1.02
CA LEU A 112 13.53 20.18 0.42
C LEU A 112 13.55 19.01 1.42
N GLY A 113 13.64 19.27 2.73
CA GLY A 113 13.76 18.23 3.78
C GLY A 113 12.52 17.34 3.95
N HIS A 114 11.31 17.90 3.86
CA HIS A 114 10.08 17.15 4.17
C HIS A 114 9.73 16.04 3.15
N GLN A 115 10.12 16.17 1.87
CA GLN A 115 9.87 15.15 0.85
C GLN A 115 10.99 14.08 0.82
N PHE A 116 12.23 14.49 1.06
CA PHE A 116 13.38 13.60 1.12
C PHE A 116 13.26 12.62 2.30
N LEU A 117 12.93 13.15 3.47
CA LEU A 117 12.92 12.37 4.69
C LEU A 117 11.74 11.37 4.77
N ARG A 118 10.74 11.47 3.87
CA ARG A 118 9.69 10.46 3.68
C ARG A 118 10.22 9.06 3.36
N HIS A 119 11.41 8.97 2.78
CA HIS A 119 12.08 7.71 2.46
C HIS A 119 12.70 7.06 3.70
N ILE A 120 13.07 7.88 4.69
CA ILE A 120 13.62 7.47 5.98
C ILE A 120 12.51 7.10 6.94
N GLU A 121 11.33 7.72 6.81
CA GLU A 121 10.14 7.38 7.58
C GLU A 121 9.81 5.88 7.55
N ARG A 122 10.34 5.11 6.61
CA ARG A 122 10.08 3.67 6.47
C ARG A 122 11.29 2.77 6.73
N ALA A 123 12.44 3.35 7.11
CA ALA A 123 13.61 2.57 7.50
C ALA A 123 13.40 1.90 8.85
N ARG A 124 13.43 0.57 8.87
CA ARG A 124 13.16 -0.21 10.10
C ARG A 124 14.26 -0.08 11.14
N VAL A 125 15.50 0.10 10.68
CA VAL A 125 16.69 0.17 11.51
C VAL A 125 17.51 1.40 11.12
N LEU A 126 18.05 2.10 12.11
CA LEU A 126 19.02 3.18 11.90
C LEU A 126 20.45 2.69 12.13
N CYS A 127 21.39 3.16 11.32
CA CYS A 127 22.82 2.88 11.49
C CYS A 127 23.57 4.21 11.56
N TYR A 128 23.97 4.62 12.77
CA TYR A 128 24.76 5.81 13.00
C TYR A 128 26.22 5.53 12.66
N LEU A 129 26.74 6.19 11.63
CA LEU A 129 28.14 6.15 11.21
C LEU A 129 28.87 7.36 11.77
N ILE A 130 29.80 7.11 12.69
CA ILE A 130 30.58 8.11 13.41
C ILE A 130 32.01 8.11 12.88
N ASP A 131 32.50 9.25 12.40
CA ASP A 131 33.86 9.37 11.89
C ASP A 131 34.84 9.47 13.06
N LEU A 132 35.65 8.42 13.27
CA LEU A 132 36.63 8.37 14.37
C LEU A 132 37.88 9.20 14.11
N VAL A 133 38.13 9.61 12.85
CA VAL A 133 39.25 10.51 12.53
C VAL A 133 38.94 11.93 13.00
N ALA A 134 37.65 12.29 13.06
CA ALA A 134 37.17 13.61 13.43
C ALA A 134 37.85 14.75 12.61
N LEU A 135 37.95 14.59 11.28
CA LEU A 135 38.60 15.57 10.39
C LEU A 135 38.01 16.98 10.53
N ASP A 136 36.71 17.07 10.82
CA ASP A 136 35.99 18.33 11.01
C ASP A 136 36.11 18.90 12.44
N GLY A 137 36.91 18.25 13.30
CA GLY A 137 37.19 18.67 14.69
C GLY A 137 36.09 18.34 15.70
N ILE A 138 35.03 17.62 15.29
CA ILE A 138 33.92 17.24 16.17
C ILE A 138 34.21 15.87 16.79
N ALA A 139 34.24 15.81 18.12
CA ALA A 139 34.48 14.57 18.85
C ALA A 139 33.39 13.50 18.54
N PRO A 140 33.73 12.20 18.53
CA PRO A 140 32.79 11.13 18.19
C PRO A 140 31.47 11.14 18.98
N ASP A 141 31.53 11.38 20.29
CA ASP A 141 30.34 11.44 21.15
C ASP A 141 29.44 12.63 20.80
N GLU A 142 30.05 13.76 20.46
CA GLU A 142 29.34 14.97 20.05
C GLU A 142 28.72 14.79 18.67
N GLN A 143 29.39 14.09 17.74
CA GLN A 143 28.80 13.71 16.46
C GLN A 143 27.52 12.91 16.68
N LEU A 144 27.56 11.86 17.52
CA LEU A 144 26.39 11.04 17.81
C LEU A 144 25.24 11.87 18.42
N ARG A 145 25.56 12.75 19.37
CA ARG A 145 24.58 13.63 20.01
C ARG A 145 23.89 14.56 19.00
N ILE A 146 24.66 15.17 18.10
CA ILE A 146 24.13 16.03 17.03
C ILE A 146 23.21 15.23 16.11
N LEU A 147 23.65 14.06 15.65
CA LEU A 147 22.86 13.21 14.74
C LEU A 147 21.54 12.75 15.38
N GLN A 148 21.57 12.32 16.64
CA GLN A 148 20.35 11.93 17.37
C GLN A 148 19.41 13.13 17.56
N HIS A 149 19.96 14.31 17.88
CA HIS A 149 19.17 15.52 18.01
C HIS A 149 18.48 15.89 16.68
N GLU A 150 19.18 15.81 15.56
CA GLU A 150 18.62 16.06 14.22
C GLU A 150 17.53 15.05 13.85
N VAL A 151 17.79 13.75 14.06
CA VAL A 151 16.79 12.69 13.83
C VAL A 151 15.53 12.94 14.67
N GLY A 152 15.70 13.29 15.95
CA GLY A 152 14.60 13.60 16.86
C GLY A 152 13.83 14.86 16.49
N ASN A 153 14.52 15.94 16.11
CA ASN A 153 13.91 17.19 15.66
C ASN A 153 13.10 16.99 14.39
N TYR A 154 13.56 16.10 13.51
CA TYR A 154 12.80 15.75 12.32
C TYR A 154 11.56 14.92 12.67
N ARG A 155 11.74 13.79 13.38
CA ARG A 155 10.64 12.90 13.74
C ARG A 155 10.97 12.09 14.99
N PRO A 156 10.32 12.34 16.13
CA PRO A 156 10.66 11.71 17.40
C PRO A 156 10.57 10.17 17.42
N ASP A 157 9.63 9.57 16.69
CA ASP A 157 9.46 8.11 16.64
C ASP A 157 10.62 7.37 15.95
N LEU A 158 11.47 8.07 15.17
CA LEU A 158 12.68 7.49 14.61
C LEU A 158 13.70 7.13 15.70
N LEU A 159 13.69 7.85 16.83
CA LEU A 159 14.57 7.56 17.98
C LEU A 159 14.16 6.29 18.72
N GLU A 160 12.92 5.84 18.57
CA GLU A 160 12.41 4.60 19.17
C GLU A 160 12.76 3.36 18.34
N ARG A 161 13.23 3.55 17.09
CA ARG A 161 13.57 2.44 16.20
C ARG A 161 14.84 1.73 16.66
N PRO A 162 14.98 0.42 16.40
CA PRO A 162 16.25 -0.27 16.57
C PRO A 162 17.38 0.47 15.84
N PHE A 163 18.50 0.68 16.52
CA PHE A 163 19.65 1.35 15.93
C PHE A 163 20.97 0.65 16.28
N ILE A 164 21.98 0.88 15.45
CA ILE A 164 23.38 0.50 15.71
C ILE A 164 24.25 1.74 15.57
N ILE A 165 25.23 1.88 16.45
CA ILE A 165 26.28 2.91 16.36
C ILE A 165 27.55 2.23 15.87
N VAL A 166 28.17 2.78 14.83
CA VAL A 166 29.36 2.22 14.19
C VAL A 166 30.41 3.32 14.00
N GLY A 167 31.59 3.11 14.56
CA GLY A 167 32.76 3.94 14.28
C GLY A 167 33.37 3.59 12.91
N THR A 168 33.59 4.57 12.05
CA THR A 168 34.15 4.37 10.71
C THR A 168 35.60 4.86 10.60
N LYS A 169 36.26 4.47 9.50
CA LYS A 169 37.65 4.86 9.17
C LYS A 169 38.70 4.40 10.18
N THR A 170 38.52 3.19 10.72
CA THR A 170 39.48 2.59 11.67
C THR A 170 40.88 2.39 11.10
N ASP A 171 41.03 2.44 9.78
CA ASP A 171 42.32 2.40 9.07
C ASP A 171 43.15 3.69 9.20
N SER A 172 42.53 4.78 9.68
CA SER A 172 43.15 6.10 9.76
C SER A 172 43.34 6.62 11.19
N ILE A 173 43.15 5.77 12.20
CA ILE A 173 43.32 6.09 13.63
C ILE A 173 44.33 5.17 14.30
N ASP A 174 44.89 5.61 15.41
CA ASP A 174 45.79 4.82 16.23
C ASP A 174 45.05 3.80 17.12
N ALA A 175 45.79 2.81 17.62
CA ALA A 175 45.20 1.71 18.39
C ALA A 175 44.62 2.15 19.75
N GLU A 176 45.15 3.22 20.35
CA GLU A 176 44.65 3.74 21.62
C GLU A 176 43.28 4.38 21.43
N THR A 177 43.13 5.25 20.41
CA THR A 177 41.83 5.84 20.03
C THR A 177 40.80 4.76 19.66
N LEU A 178 41.20 3.73 18.91
CA LEU A 178 40.31 2.62 18.57
C LEU A 178 39.86 1.82 19.79
N ALA A 179 40.77 1.57 20.75
CA ALA A 179 40.46 0.84 21.98
C ALA A 179 39.55 1.64 22.93
N ALA A 180 39.62 2.97 22.88
CA ALA A 180 38.75 3.86 23.65
C ALA A 180 37.31 3.90 23.12
N TRP A 181 37.06 3.48 21.88
CA TRP A 181 35.72 3.51 21.27
C TRP A 181 34.85 2.34 21.77
N PRO A 182 33.70 2.61 22.43
CA PRO A 182 32.91 1.56 23.10
C PRO A 182 31.97 0.78 22.17
N HIS A 183 31.80 1.22 20.92
CA HIS A 183 30.87 0.62 19.97
C HIS A 183 31.59 -0.20 18.90
N PRO A 184 30.87 -1.04 18.12
CA PRO A 184 31.45 -1.66 16.94
C PRO A 184 32.08 -0.63 16.00
N SER A 185 33.13 -1.03 15.30
CA SER A 185 33.84 -0.16 14.38
C SER A 185 34.33 -0.93 13.16
N MET A 186 34.44 -0.23 12.04
CA MET A 186 34.80 -0.81 10.75
C MET A 186 35.62 0.13 9.87
N SER A 187 36.30 -0.45 8.90
CA SER A 187 36.79 0.27 7.73
C SER A 187 36.16 -0.31 6.48
N ALA A 188 35.40 0.51 5.76
CA ALA A 188 34.80 0.12 4.49
C ALA A 188 35.84 -0.04 3.37
N ILE A 189 37.01 0.58 3.51
CA ILE A 189 38.10 0.55 2.53
C ILE A 189 38.89 -0.76 2.68
N THR A 190 39.30 -1.10 3.90
CA THR A 190 40.05 -2.35 4.17
C THR A 190 39.13 -3.56 4.36
N MET A 191 37.81 -3.34 4.36
CA MET A 191 36.76 -4.31 4.69
C MET A 191 36.88 -4.93 6.09
N THR A 192 37.67 -4.32 6.99
CA THR A 192 37.80 -4.78 8.37
C THR A 192 36.46 -4.62 9.10
N ASN A 193 36.01 -5.70 9.76
CA ASN A 193 34.76 -5.79 10.54
C ASN A 193 33.44 -5.55 9.78
N VAL A 194 33.47 -5.21 8.49
CA VAL A 194 32.28 -4.94 7.66
C VAL A 194 31.25 -6.08 7.72
N ARG A 195 31.70 -7.34 7.60
CA ARG A 195 30.79 -8.50 7.65
C ARG A 195 30.10 -8.67 9.00
N SER A 196 30.78 -8.32 10.10
CA SER A 196 30.22 -8.36 11.45
C SER A 196 29.13 -7.30 11.63
N ILE A 197 29.37 -6.08 11.11
CA ILE A 197 28.37 -4.99 11.11
C ILE A 197 27.14 -5.38 10.29
N ILE A 198 27.33 -5.94 9.08
CA ILE A 198 26.23 -6.42 8.23
C ILE A 198 25.40 -7.49 8.93
N GLY A 199 26.05 -8.46 9.59
CA GLY A 199 25.35 -9.50 10.35
C GLY A 199 24.51 -8.92 11.49
N SER A 200 25.05 -7.95 12.21
CA SER A 200 24.34 -7.24 13.28
C SER A 200 23.14 -6.47 12.74
N LEU A 201 23.30 -5.75 11.62
CA LEU A 201 22.21 -5.04 10.94
C LEU A 201 21.11 -6.00 10.47
N ALA A 202 21.46 -7.13 9.88
CA ALA A 202 20.46 -8.12 9.44
C ALA A 202 19.66 -8.71 10.60
N GLN A 203 20.31 -8.94 11.76
CA GLN A 203 19.61 -9.37 12.95
C GLN A 203 18.59 -8.32 13.43
N GLN A 204 18.97 -7.03 13.44
CA GLN A 204 18.05 -5.94 13.78
C GLN A 204 16.91 -5.81 12.78
N VAL A 205 17.18 -5.93 11.48
CA VAL A 205 16.16 -5.89 10.43
C VAL A 205 15.18 -7.05 10.59
N LYS A 206 15.69 -8.26 10.85
CA LYS A 206 14.86 -9.45 11.09
C LYS A 206 13.94 -9.25 12.29
N TYR A 207 14.48 -8.72 13.39
CA TYR A 207 13.71 -8.41 14.58
C TYR A 207 12.63 -7.37 14.29
N ALA A 208 12.99 -6.25 13.64
CA ALA A 208 12.05 -5.19 13.30
C ALA A 208 10.92 -5.68 12.36
N ARG A 209 11.23 -6.53 11.37
CA ARG A 209 10.23 -7.14 10.47
C ARG A 209 9.25 -8.06 11.21
N GLN A 210 9.68 -8.71 12.30
CA GLN A 210 8.80 -9.57 13.12
C GLN A 210 7.96 -8.77 14.12
N ALA A 211 8.47 -7.63 14.57
CA ALA A 211 7.80 -6.74 15.52
C ALA A 211 6.75 -5.82 14.86
N GLU A 212 6.85 -5.57 13.55
CA GLU A 212 5.80 -4.87 12.81
C GLU A 212 4.50 -5.69 12.86
N PRO A 213 3.40 -5.18 13.47
CA PRO A 213 2.13 -5.87 13.40
C PRO A 213 1.75 -5.99 11.92
N THR A 214 1.38 -7.19 11.48
CA THR A 214 0.69 -7.36 10.21
C THR A 214 -0.49 -6.41 10.25
N VAL A 215 -0.48 -5.39 9.39
CA VAL A 215 -1.64 -4.52 9.22
C VAL A 215 -2.74 -5.45 8.74
N GLU A 216 -3.61 -5.89 9.66
CA GLU A 216 -4.85 -6.53 9.31
C GLU A 216 -5.54 -5.52 8.42
N ALA A 217 -5.65 -5.86 7.13
CA ALA A 217 -6.34 -5.02 6.17
C ALA A 217 -7.70 -4.71 6.78
N THR A 218 -7.95 -3.45 7.15
CA THR A 218 -9.24 -3.05 7.68
C THR A 218 -10.27 -3.47 6.64
N ILE A 219 -11.07 -4.48 6.98
CA ILE A 219 -12.18 -4.89 6.15
C ILE A 219 -13.18 -3.75 6.28
N ILE A 220 -13.10 -2.79 5.36
CA ILE A 220 -14.18 -1.84 5.15
C ILE A 220 -15.36 -2.71 4.70
N MET A 221 -16.27 -3.01 5.62
CA MET A 221 -17.54 -3.63 5.29
C MET A 221 -18.26 -2.67 4.35
N ARG A 222 -18.18 -2.95 3.05
CA ARG A 222 -19.02 -2.30 2.05
C ARG A 222 -20.38 -2.97 2.11
N PRO A 223 -21.48 -2.21 1.98
CA PRO A 223 -22.82 -2.77 1.90
C PRO A 223 -22.84 -3.89 0.86
N ASP A 224 -23.41 -5.02 1.25
CA ASP A 224 -23.51 -6.20 0.41
C ASP A 224 -24.29 -5.88 -0.86
N THR A 225 -23.67 -5.97 -2.04
CA THR A 225 -24.31 -5.65 -3.32
C THR A 225 -25.37 -6.68 -3.72
N GLU A 226 -25.56 -7.75 -2.94
CA GLU A 226 -26.63 -8.71 -3.15
C GLU A 226 -28.02 -8.17 -2.80
N HIS A 227 -28.12 -7.18 -1.91
CA HIS A 227 -29.40 -6.63 -1.47
C HIS A 227 -29.83 -5.44 -2.33
N ALA A 228 -31.09 -5.45 -2.76
CA ALA A 228 -31.65 -4.36 -3.55
C ALA A 228 -31.97 -3.14 -2.67
N TRP A 229 -31.75 -1.94 -3.21
CA TRP A 229 -32.14 -0.67 -2.59
C TRP A 229 -32.67 0.29 -3.66
N VAL A 230 -33.41 1.33 -3.24
CA VAL A 230 -34.04 2.30 -4.15
C VAL A 230 -33.43 3.68 -3.94
N GLU A 231 -33.09 4.33 -5.04
CA GLU A 231 -32.68 5.73 -5.15
C GLU A 231 -33.81 6.52 -5.81
N GLN A 232 -34.15 7.69 -5.27
CA GLN A 232 -35.04 8.63 -5.94
C GLN A 232 -34.23 9.54 -6.86
N MET A 233 -34.52 9.50 -8.17
CA MET A 233 -33.83 10.28 -9.20
C MET A 233 -34.53 11.60 -9.50
N GLY A 234 -35.86 11.67 -9.27
CA GLY A 234 -36.69 12.84 -9.50
C GLY A 234 -38.07 12.72 -8.85
N ASP A 235 -38.98 13.65 -9.18
CA ASP A 235 -40.28 13.76 -8.48
C ASP A 235 -41.18 12.52 -8.64
N ASN A 236 -41.07 11.77 -9.75
CA ASN A 236 -41.80 10.52 -10.03
C ASN A 236 -40.89 9.43 -10.66
N GLU A 237 -39.59 9.50 -10.41
CA GLU A 237 -38.60 8.63 -11.04
C GLU A 237 -37.68 8.00 -10.00
N PHE A 238 -37.63 6.68 -10.00
CA PHE A 238 -36.88 5.89 -9.01
C PHE A 238 -35.97 4.90 -9.72
N ARG A 239 -34.84 4.56 -9.09
CA ARG A 239 -33.91 3.55 -9.58
C ARG A 239 -33.68 2.48 -8.52
N ILE A 240 -33.84 1.22 -8.91
CA ILE A 240 -33.46 0.07 -8.11
C ILE A 240 -32.02 -0.27 -8.44
N HIS A 241 -31.21 -0.35 -7.40
CA HIS A 241 -29.84 -0.84 -7.45
C HIS A 241 -29.76 -2.19 -6.75
N GLY A 242 -28.90 -3.07 -7.24
CA GLY A 242 -28.61 -4.32 -6.55
C GLY A 242 -28.41 -5.46 -7.54
N ARG A 243 -27.36 -6.24 -7.30
CA ARG A 243 -26.90 -7.29 -8.20
C ARG A 243 -27.99 -8.29 -8.56
N ASN A 244 -28.82 -8.69 -7.59
CA ASN A 244 -29.90 -9.65 -7.82
C ASN A 244 -31.09 -9.04 -8.59
N ALA A 245 -31.38 -7.75 -8.41
CA ALA A 245 -32.47 -7.07 -9.11
C ALA A 245 -32.09 -6.80 -10.58
N GLU A 246 -30.89 -6.29 -10.82
CA GLU A 246 -30.37 -6.01 -12.17
C GLU A 246 -30.30 -7.28 -13.04
N ARG A 247 -29.95 -8.42 -12.43
CA ARG A 247 -29.93 -9.71 -13.12
C ARG A 247 -31.29 -10.21 -13.61
N VAL A 248 -32.37 -9.87 -12.90
CA VAL A 248 -33.72 -10.33 -13.28
C VAL A 248 -34.14 -9.71 -14.61
N VAL A 249 -33.74 -8.46 -14.86
CA VAL A 249 -34.08 -7.70 -16.08
C VAL A 249 -33.01 -7.85 -17.18
N ALA A 250 -31.87 -8.48 -16.89
CA ALA A 250 -30.80 -8.77 -17.86
C ALA A 250 -31.17 -9.93 -18.79
N LEU A 251 -32.27 -9.80 -19.52
CA LEU A 251 -32.74 -10.77 -20.52
C LEU A 251 -32.40 -10.28 -21.94
N ASN A 252 -32.26 -11.21 -22.89
CA ASN A 252 -32.08 -10.86 -24.31
C ASN A 252 -33.28 -10.14 -24.93
N ASP A 253 -34.49 -10.40 -24.40
CA ASP A 253 -35.74 -9.78 -24.85
C ASP A 253 -36.71 -9.67 -23.68
N VAL A 254 -36.98 -8.43 -23.28
CA VAL A 254 -37.88 -8.05 -22.17
C VAL A 254 -39.26 -7.60 -22.66
N THR A 255 -39.50 -7.59 -23.97
CA THR A 255 -40.75 -7.09 -24.56
C THR A 255 -41.85 -8.14 -24.62
N THR A 256 -41.50 -9.41 -24.41
CA THR A 256 -42.45 -10.52 -24.48
C THR A 256 -43.26 -10.65 -23.18
N PRO A 257 -44.56 -11.00 -23.26
CA PRO A 257 -45.37 -11.26 -22.06
C PRO A 257 -44.78 -12.35 -21.15
N VAL A 258 -44.05 -13.30 -21.73
CA VAL A 258 -43.41 -14.40 -20.99
C VAL A 258 -42.20 -13.92 -20.18
N ALA A 259 -41.44 -12.95 -20.70
CA ALA A 259 -40.33 -12.30 -20.00
C ALA A 259 -40.83 -11.36 -18.89
N LEU A 260 -41.86 -10.55 -19.16
CA LEU A 260 -42.47 -9.65 -18.17
C LEU A 260 -43.00 -10.42 -16.95
N ASN A 261 -43.79 -11.49 -17.18
CA ASN A 261 -44.26 -12.36 -16.10
C ASN A 261 -43.11 -12.99 -15.30
N TYR A 262 -41.99 -13.32 -15.93
CA TYR A 262 -40.82 -13.83 -15.21
C TYR A 262 -40.19 -12.76 -14.32
N ILE A 263 -40.06 -11.53 -14.82
CA ILE A 263 -39.54 -10.38 -14.07
C ILE A 263 -40.41 -10.15 -12.84
N ASP A 264 -41.73 -10.08 -13.00
CA ASP A 264 -42.69 -9.88 -11.91
C ASP A 264 -42.60 -11.00 -10.86
N GLU A 265 -42.63 -12.27 -11.28
CA GLU A 265 -42.51 -13.42 -10.37
C GLU A 265 -41.19 -13.39 -9.56
N LYS A 266 -40.12 -12.86 -10.15
CA LYS A 266 -38.80 -12.77 -9.51
C LYS A 266 -38.67 -11.54 -8.61
N PHE A 267 -39.18 -10.39 -9.03
CA PHE A 267 -39.23 -9.18 -8.22
C PHE A 267 -40.08 -9.38 -6.96
N ALA A 268 -41.22 -10.07 -7.06
CA ALA A 268 -42.02 -10.46 -5.91
C ALA A 268 -41.22 -11.33 -4.91
N LYS A 269 -40.45 -12.32 -5.41
CA LYS A 269 -39.60 -13.18 -4.58
C LYS A 269 -38.44 -12.43 -3.92
N LEU A 270 -37.90 -11.42 -4.59
CA LEU A 270 -36.85 -10.55 -4.06
C LEU A 270 -37.40 -9.47 -3.11
N GLY A 271 -38.72 -9.35 -2.97
CA GLY A 271 -39.36 -8.35 -2.11
C GLY A 271 -39.29 -6.93 -2.66
N ILE A 272 -39.05 -6.77 -3.97
CA ILE A 272 -38.94 -5.46 -4.64
C ILE A 272 -40.22 -4.63 -4.50
N PRO A 273 -41.45 -5.18 -4.67
CA PRO A 273 -42.67 -4.37 -4.49
C PRO A 273 -42.76 -3.72 -3.11
N LYS A 274 -42.47 -4.48 -2.05
CA LYS A 274 -42.46 -3.97 -0.66
C LYS A 274 -41.38 -2.91 -0.44
N LEU A 275 -40.25 -3.06 -1.12
CA LEU A 275 -39.14 -2.12 -1.05
C LEU A 275 -39.49 -0.79 -1.74
N LEU A 276 -40.16 -0.84 -2.89
CA LEU A 276 -40.67 0.35 -3.60
C LEU A 276 -41.75 1.07 -2.78
N SER A 277 -42.72 0.35 -2.22
CA SER A 277 -43.74 0.96 -1.36
C SER A 277 -43.12 1.63 -0.12
N LYS A 278 -42.08 1.03 0.49
CA LYS A 278 -41.35 1.64 1.60
C LYS A 278 -40.55 2.88 1.20
N ALA A 279 -40.06 2.92 -0.03
CA ALA A 279 -39.36 4.08 -0.58
C ALA A 279 -40.33 5.22 -0.98
N GLY A 280 -41.65 5.00 -0.88
CA GLY A 280 -42.66 6.01 -1.18
C GLY A 280 -43.08 6.09 -2.64
N VAL A 281 -42.73 5.09 -3.46
CA VAL A 281 -43.16 4.98 -4.86
C VAL A 281 -44.68 4.80 -4.93
N ARG A 282 -45.32 5.59 -5.79
CA ARG A 282 -46.77 5.62 -6.00
C ARG A 282 -47.14 5.00 -7.33
N GLU A 283 -48.41 4.64 -7.44
CA GLU A 283 -48.97 4.17 -8.71
C GLU A 283 -48.75 5.21 -9.81
N GLY A 284 -48.19 4.78 -10.94
CA GLY A 284 -47.86 5.66 -12.07
C GLY A 284 -46.42 6.18 -12.09
N ASP A 285 -45.64 5.97 -11.03
CA ASP A 285 -44.23 6.36 -11.01
C ASP A 285 -43.37 5.44 -11.89
N VAL A 286 -42.34 6.00 -12.51
CA VAL A 286 -41.41 5.25 -13.37
C VAL A 286 -40.26 4.70 -12.54
N VAL A 287 -40.05 3.39 -12.63
CA VAL A 287 -38.99 2.68 -11.92
C VAL A 287 -37.99 2.09 -12.89
N TRP A 288 -36.72 2.44 -12.72
CA TRP A 288 -35.59 1.95 -13.50
C TRP A 288 -34.84 0.84 -12.78
N VAL A 289 -34.45 -0.18 -13.55
CA VAL A 289 -33.52 -1.23 -13.12
C VAL A 289 -32.54 -1.45 -14.27
N ALA A 290 -31.26 -1.09 -14.07
CA ALA A 290 -30.31 -0.97 -15.16
C ALA A 290 -30.87 -0.13 -16.33
N GLN A 291 -31.00 -0.72 -17.53
CA GLN A 291 -31.57 -0.05 -18.72
C GLN A 291 -33.08 -0.31 -18.91
N PHE A 292 -33.68 -1.16 -18.08
CA PHE A 292 -35.10 -1.48 -18.13
C PHE A 292 -35.90 -0.51 -17.26
N SER A 293 -37.07 -0.07 -17.74
CA SER A 293 -38.02 0.71 -16.94
C SER A 293 -39.43 0.16 -17.04
N PHE A 294 -40.20 0.39 -15.99
CA PHE A 294 -41.61 0.03 -15.91
C PHE A 294 -42.37 1.04 -15.05
N GLU A 295 -43.68 1.11 -15.25
CA GLU A 295 -44.59 1.89 -14.42
C GLU A 295 -44.98 1.07 -13.18
N PHE A 296 -44.86 1.65 -12.00
CA PHE A 296 -45.19 0.96 -10.76
C PHE A 296 -46.71 0.84 -10.61
N VAL A 297 -47.18 -0.38 -10.45
CA VAL A 297 -48.57 -0.69 -10.09
C VAL A 297 -48.55 -1.46 -8.77
N PRO A 298 -49.21 -0.97 -7.70
CA PRO A 298 -49.28 -1.68 -6.43
C PRO A 298 -49.98 -3.03 -6.59
N GLU A 299 -49.48 -4.07 -5.91
CA GLU A 299 -50.26 -5.31 -5.76
C GLU A 299 -51.49 -5.00 -4.88
N VAL A 300 -52.69 -5.26 -5.41
CA VAL A 300 -53.98 -5.14 -4.72
C VAL A 300 -54.16 -6.26 -3.71
#